data_AF-A0A126QJV6-F1
#
_entry.id   AF-A0A126QJV6-F1
#
_cell.length_a   1.000
_cell.length_b   1.000
_cell.length_c   1.000
_cell.angle_alpha   90.00
_cell.angle_beta   90.00
_cell.angle_gamma   90.00
#
_symmetry.space_group_name_H-M   'P 1'
#
loop_
_entity.id
_entity.type
_entity.pdbx_description
1 polymer ?
#
loop_
_entity_poly.entity_id
_entity_poly.type
_entity_poly.pdbx_seq_one_letter_code
_entity_poly.pdbx_strand_id
1 'polypeptide(L)'
;MINKIIIDNFMAHEHTELELGPGVTILTGSNNTGKSAVVEALRCLATNPDRNPNPSLYIRHGAKEARVEVVLDDGTRVAWVRAKRWAKYELWAPGAEEPEEYHKLQRQVPEDVARVLRLDQVALETRKDGVDVHIGNQRDPVFLLNQPDSVMAEFFAASTESAHLLAMQNLLKLKERDAKREERGLEEQAARAEAKLDRLDPLPAIGLRMDVAGDLEREADRLEREIPALEAALAEFRHLTGSVRRARAAGAVLEKTAPVPEIEDVAGLKARMDALQGLSRRIGRAVDTAGALSGLSEPPAVEDTGSLQGAVRGLAETGRVLRGAEVRSRALAGLAEPPQCENTARLAALLDEWYALRARDARFARLDQLLRSVAEPPSPEPLDRLRGAVADMDGLAALLTARQGELSGLEEDLRSVVDAMDERIRALGCCPLCGGDLTTAEFLDHGCRHDA
;
A
#
# COMPACT_ATOMS: atom_id res chain seq x y z
N MET A 1 -31.71 -12.60 -41.56
CA MET A 1 -32.25 -13.89 -42.08
C MET A 1 -32.53 -13.76 -43.57
N ILE A 2 -32.35 -14.80 -44.39
CA ILE A 2 -32.69 -14.72 -45.84
C ILE A 2 -34.21 -14.76 -45.99
N ASN A 3 -34.77 -13.73 -46.63
CA ASN A 3 -36.20 -13.55 -46.90
C ASN A 3 -36.55 -13.91 -48.36
N LYS A 4 -35.68 -13.60 -49.32
CA LYS A 4 -35.92 -13.91 -50.75
C LYS A 4 -34.65 -14.41 -51.42
N ILE A 5 -34.80 -15.36 -52.33
CA ILE A 5 -33.73 -15.86 -53.22
C ILE A 5 -34.15 -15.62 -54.66
N ILE A 6 -33.26 -15.06 -55.47
CA ILE A 6 -33.43 -14.80 -56.90
C ILE A 6 -32.28 -15.48 -57.64
N ILE A 7 -32.60 -16.32 -58.61
CA ILE A 7 -31.62 -17.12 -59.36
C ILE A 7 -31.86 -16.91 -60.85
N ASP A 8 -30.86 -16.38 -61.55
CA ASP A 8 -30.89 -16.14 -62.99
C ASP A 8 -29.78 -16.92 -63.70
N ASN A 9 -30.17 -17.64 -64.75
CA ASN A 9 -29.27 -18.39 -65.63
C ASN A 9 -28.28 -19.31 -64.90
N PHE A 10 -28.67 -19.86 -63.76
CA PHE A 10 -27.84 -20.73 -62.94
C PHE A 10 -28.27 -22.20 -63.11
N MET A 11 -27.37 -23.03 -63.62
CA MET A 11 -27.62 -24.44 -63.93
C MET A 11 -28.92 -24.65 -64.75
N ALA A 12 -29.95 -25.28 -64.15
CA ALA A 12 -31.24 -25.55 -64.79
C ALA A 12 -32.21 -24.35 -64.75
N HIS A 13 -31.94 -23.35 -63.91
CA HIS A 13 -32.85 -22.22 -63.69
C HIS A 13 -32.60 -21.12 -64.72
N GLU A 14 -33.64 -20.72 -65.47
CA GLU A 14 -33.60 -19.51 -66.32
C GLU A 14 -33.72 -18.27 -65.45
N HIS A 15 -34.79 -18.26 -64.66
CA HIS A 15 -35.16 -17.25 -63.70
C HIS A 15 -36.01 -17.95 -62.65
N THR A 16 -35.70 -17.79 -61.37
CA THR A 16 -36.43 -18.39 -60.26
C THR A 16 -36.38 -17.46 -59.08
N GLU A 17 -37.55 -17.12 -58.55
CA GLU A 17 -37.70 -16.33 -57.33
C GLU A 17 -38.39 -17.17 -56.27
N LEU A 18 -37.82 -17.19 -55.06
CA LEU A 18 -38.33 -17.92 -53.91
C LEU A 18 -38.45 -16.96 -52.74
N GLU A 19 -39.67 -16.71 -52.28
CA GLU A 19 -39.93 -16.02 -51.02
C GLU A 19 -39.95 -17.05 -49.89
N LEU A 20 -39.09 -16.84 -48.89
CA LEU A 20 -38.93 -17.73 -47.75
C LEU A 20 -39.76 -17.22 -46.59
N GLY A 21 -40.63 -18.08 -46.06
CA GLY A 21 -41.36 -17.78 -44.83
C GLY A 21 -40.51 -17.95 -43.58
N PRO A 22 -40.98 -17.44 -42.42
CA PRO A 22 -40.34 -17.70 -41.14
C PRO A 22 -40.40 -19.21 -40.81
N GLY A 23 -39.24 -19.81 -40.52
CA GLY A 23 -39.13 -21.22 -40.15
C GLY A 23 -38.59 -22.11 -41.26
N VAL A 24 -39.26 -23.26 -41.50
CA VAL A 24 -38.76 -24.30 -42.40
C VAL A 24 -39.43 -24.20 -43.77
N THR A 25 -38.62 -23.95 -44.80
CA THR A 25 -39.08 -24.01 -46.20
C THR A 25 -38.73 -25.36 -46.82
N ILE A 26 -39.74 -26.10 -47.28
CA ILE A 26 -39.56 -27.44 -47.87
C ILE A 26 -39.75 -27.35 -49.39
N LEU A 27 -38.66 -27.58 -50.15
CA LEU A 27 -38.71 -27.67 -51.61
C LEU A 27 -38.99 -29.10 -52.06
N THR A 28 -40.21 -29.36 -52.55
CA THR A 28 -40.64 -30.68 -53.04
C THR A 28 -40.73 -30.72 -54.57
N GLY A 29 -40.68 -31.92 -55.16
CA GLY A 29 -40.72 -32.11 -56.62
C GLY A 29 -40.07 -33.43 -57.05
N SER A 30 -40.16 -33.77 -58.34
CA SER A 30 -39.51 -34.96 -58.89
C SER A 30 -37.98 -34.88 -58.82
N ASN A 31 -37.30 -35.99 -59.02
CA ASN A 31 -35.84 -35.97 -59.14
C ASN A 31 -35.42 -35.21 -60.40
N ASN A 32 -34.25 -34.56 -60.33
CA ASN A 32 -33.65 -33.82 -61.45
C ASN A 32 -34.43 -32.59 -61.94
N THR A 33 -35.30 -32.00 -61.11
CA THR A 33 -36.06 -30.78 -61.45
C THR A 33 -35.35 -29.46 -61.09
N GLY A 34 -34.11 -29.54 -60.57
CA GLY A 34 -33.34 -28.35 -60.17
C GLY A 34 -33.39 -28.01 -58.67
N LYS A 35 -34.10 -28.78 -57.82
CA LYS A 35 -34.13 -28.53 -56.36
C LYS A 35 -32.74 -28.39 -55.73
N SER A 36 -31.82 -29.29 -56.07
CA SER A 36 -30.43 -29.24 -55.59
C SER A 36 -29.67 -28.03 -56.13
N ALA A 37 -30.05 -27.49 -57.30
CA ALA A 37 -29.40 -26.31 -57.87
C ALA A 37 -29.70 -25.04 -57.06
N VAL A 38 -30.84 -24.95 -56.37
CA VAL A 38 -31.14 -23.84 -55.44
C VAL A 38 -30.18 -23.85 -54.26
N VAL A 39 -29.95 -25.02 -53.66
CA VAL A 39 -29.00 -25.19 -52.54
C VAL A 39 -27.57 -24.90 -53.01
N GLU A 40 -27.22 -25.35 -54.21
CA GLU A 40 -25.92 -25.09 -54.81
C GLU A 40 -25.70 -23.62 -55.17
N ALA A 41 -26.76 -22.89 -55.56
CA ALA A 41 -26.72 -21.45 -55.78
C ALA A 41 -26.35 -20.71 -54.49
N LEU A 42 -27.00 -21.06 -53.36
CA LEU A 42 -26.67 -20.52 -52.05
C LEU A 42 -25.24 -20.88 -51.61
N ARG A 43 -24.80 -22.12 -51.87
CA ARG A 43 -23.41 -22.53 -51.63
C ARG A 43 -22.43 -21.69 -52.43
N CYS A 44 -22.73 -21.43 -53.70
CA CYS A 44 -21.88 -20.60 -54.56
C CYS A 44 -21.77 -19.16 -54.05
N LEU A 45 -22.90 -18.59 -53.64
CA LEU A 45 -22.98 -17.27 -53.02
C LEU A 45 -22.13 -17.20 -51.72
N ALA A 46 -22.18 -18.23 -50.88
CA ALA A 46 -21.49 -18.24 -49.58
C ALA A 46 -19.99 -18.58 -49.65
N THR A 47 -19.53 -19.30 -50.69
CA THR A 47 -18.16 -19.85 -50.71
C THR A 47 -17.31 -19.40 -51.90
N ASN A 48 -17.92 -18.77 -52.91
CA ASN A 48 -17.26 -18.42 -54.18
C ASN A 48 -16.38 -19.57 -54.72
N PRO A 49 -16.97 -20.72 -55.08
CA PRO A 49 -16.24 -21.95 -55.35
C PRO A 49 -15.22 -21.78 -56.48
N ASP A 50 -14.14 -22.56 -56.38
CA ASP A 50 -12.99 -22.47 -57.28
C ASP A 50 -13.39 -22.67 -58.74
N ARG A 51 -12.51 -22.25 -59.66
CA ARG A 51 -12.69 -22.44 -61.11
C ARG A 51 -12.67 -23.92 -61.54
N ASN A 52 -12.43 -24.85 -60.61
CA ASN A 52 -12.38 -26.27 -60.85
C ASN A 52 -13.39 -26.98 -59.90
N PRO A 53 -14.45 -27.62 -60.42
CA PRO A 53 -14.67 -27.92 -61.83
C PRO A 53 -15.15 -26.69 -62.63
N ASN A 54 -14.97 -26.77 -63.95
CA ASN A 54 -15.16 -25.73 -64.97
C ASN A 54 -16.24 -24.67 -64.65
N PRO A 55 -15.96 -23.35 -64.69
CA PRO A 55 -16.91 -22.28 -64.35
C PRO A 55 -18.22 -22.31 -65.15
N SER A 56 -18.21 -22.92 -66.34
CA SER A 56 -19.41 -23.08 -67.16
C SER A 56 -20.44 -24.06 -66.60
N LEU A 57 -20.10 -24.86 -65.58
CA LEU A 57 -21.05 -25.78 -64.93
C LEU A 57 -22.16 -25.04 -64.17
N TYR A 58 -21.85 -23.84 -63.67
CA TYR A 58 -22.81 -23.01 -62.95
C TYR A 58 -23.67 -22.16 -63.90
N ILE A 59 -23.23 -21.93 -65.13
CA ILE A 59 -23.91 -21.06 -66.10
C ILE A 59 -24.81 -21.92 -66.99
N ARG A 60 -26.09 -21.56 -67.09
CA ARG A 60 -27.06 -22.23 -67.95
C ARG A 60 -26.58 -22.26 -69.41
N HIS A 61 -26.85 -23.36 -70.11
CA HIS A 61 -26.46 -23.49 -71.51
C HIS A 61 -27.10 -22.38 -72.36
N GLY A 62 -26.27 -21.65 -73.11
CA GLY A 62 -26.69 -20.51 -73.93
C GLY A 62 -26.60 -19.13 -73.24
N ALA A 63 -26.43 -19.08 -71.92
CA ALA A 63 -26.25 -17.83 -71.18
C ALA A 63 -24.78 -17.40 -71.13
N LYS A 64 -24.54 -16.09 -70.94
CA LYS A 64 -23.19 -15.52 -70.81
C LYS A 64 -22.70 -15.46 -69.36
N GLU A 65 -23.63 -15.34 -68.43
CA GLU A 65 -23.40 -15.22 -66.99
C GLU A 65 -24.57 -15.83 -66.21
N ALA A 66 -24.29 -16.17 -64.95
CA ALA A 66 -25.27 -16.59 -63.95
C ALA A 66 -25.27 -15.58 -62.79
N ARG A 67 -26.42 -15.36 -62.18
CA ARG A 67 -26.58 -14.46 -61.04
C ARG A 67 -27.39 -15.18 -59.96
N VAL A 68 -26.90 -15.10 -58.72
CA VAL A 68 -27.60 -15.58 -57.53
C VAL A 68 -27.67 -14.42 -56.56
N GLU A 69 -28.87 -14.03 -56.19
CA GLU A 69 -29.13 -12.92 -55.30
C GLU A 69 -29.98 -13.36 -54.11
N VAL A 70 -29.67 -12.84 -52.93
CA VAL A 70 -30.48 -13.01 -51.73
C VAL A 70 -30.83 -11.65 -51.14
N VAL A 71 -32.04 -11.56 -50.61
CA VAL A 71 -32.53 -10.41 -49.86
C VAL A 71 -32.69 -10.84 -48.41
N LEU A 72 -32.07 -10.11 -47.49
CA LEU A 72 -32.19 -10.31 -46.07
C LEU A 72 -33.41 -9.57 -45.50
N ASP A 73 -33.83 -9.97 -44.31
CA ASP A 73 -34.91 -9.36 -43.53
C ASP A 73 -34.68 -7.88 -43.18
N ASP A 74 -33.43 -7.46 -43.01
CA ASP A 74 -33.04 -6.05 -42.80
C ASP A 74 -33.05 -5.20 -44.08
N GLY A 75 -33.39 -5.79 -45.23
CA GLY A 75 -33.39 -5.13 -46.54
C GLY A 75 -32.03 -5.13 -47.25
N THR A 76 -31.00 -5.70 -46.64
CA THR A 76 -29.69 -5.89 -47.28
C THR A 76 -29.82 -6.87 -48.45
N ARG A 77 -29.20 -6.56 -49.59
CA ARG A 77 -29.17 -7.46 -50.76
C ARG A 77 -27.74 -7.86 -51.07
N VAL A 78 -27.55 -9.13 -51.40
CA VAL A 78 -26.25 -9.66 -51.80
C VAL A 78 -26.42 -10.45 -53.08
N ALA A 79 -25.71 -10.07 -54.14
CA ALA A 79 -25.67 -10.83 -55.38
C ALA A 79 -24.27 -11.33 -55.69
N TRP A 80 -24.18 -12.59 -56.10
CA TRP A 80 -23.00 -13.18 -56.72
C TRP A 80 -23.24 -13.35 -58.21
N VAL A 81 -22.39 -12.72 -59.02
CA VAL A 81 -22.47 -12.79 -60.48
C VAL A 81 -21.26 -13.52 -61.00
N ARG A 82 -21.50 -14.55 -61.82
CA ARG A 82 -20.46 -15.40 -62.40
C ARG A 82 -20.53 -15.40 -63.92
N ALA A 83 -19.47 -14.93 -64.55
CA ALA A 83 -19.21 -15.11 -65.97
C ALA A 83 -18.12 -16.17 -66.21
N LYS A 84 -17.91 -16.52 -67.47
CA LYS A 84 -16.89 -17.53 -67.86
C LYS A 84 -15.47 -17.20 -67.39
N ARG A 85 -15.12 -15.92 -67.25
CA ARG A 85 -13.75 -15.45 -66.93
C ARG A 85 -13.59 -14.72 -65.60
N TRP A 86 -14.68 -14.32 -64.96
CA TRP A 86 -14.67 -13.50 -63.76
C TRP A 86 -15.89 -13.80 -62.88
N ALA A 87 -15.78 -13.45 -61.61
CA ALA A 87 -16.87 -13.41 -60.66
C ALA A 87 -16.80 -12.08 -59.92
N LYS A 88 -17.95 -11.54 -59.51
CA LYS A 88 -18.05 -10.35 -58.67
C LYS A 88 -19.16 -10.53 -57.64
N TYR A 89 -19.06 -9.78 -56.55
CA TYR A 89 -20.16 -9.59 -55.61
C TYR A 89 -20.72 -8.17 -55.73
N GLU A 90 -22.01 -8.04 -55.52
CA GLU A 90 -22.72 -6.76 -55.41
C GLU A 90 -23.45 -6.76 -54.06
N LEU A 91 -23.20 -5.75 -53.23
CA LEU A 91 -23.78 -5.60 -51.90
C LEU A 91 -24.57 -4.29 -51.83
N TRP A 92 -25.84 -4.37 -51.49
CA TRP A 92 -26.66 -3.19 -51.17
C TRP A 92 -26.89 -3.13 -49.68
N ALA A 93 -26.46 -2.02 -49.06
CA ALA A 93 -26.87 -1.69 -47.70
C ALA A 93 -28.40 -1.46 -47.63
N PRO A 94 -29.03 -1.58 -46.45
CA PRO A 94 -30.45 -1.33 -46.28
C PRO A 94 -30.91 0.01 -46.87
N GLY A 95 -31.74 -0.03 -47.91
CA GLY A 95 -32.29 1.16 -48.57
C GLY A 95 -31.35 1.86 -49.57
N ALA A 96 -30.17 1.31 -49.87
CA ALA A 96 -29.28 1.86 -50.89
C ALA A 96 -29.79 1.55 -52.31
N GLU A 97 -29.71 2.53 -53.22
CA GLU A 97 -30.06 2.34 -54.64
C GLU A 97 -28.89 1.73 -55.44
N GLU A 98 -27.65 2.08 -55.10
CA GLU A 98 -26.44 1.60 -55.79
C GLU A 98 -25.71 0.51 -54.98
N PRO A 99 -25.21 -0.56 -55.64
CA PRO A 99 -24.41 -1.58 -54.99
C PRO A 99 -22.95 -1.16 -54.79
N GLU A 100 -22.34 -1.66 -53.71
CA GLU A 100 -20.90 -1.78 -53.61
C GLU A 100 -20.43 -3.04 -54.35
N GLU A 101 -19.57 -2.86 -55.36
CA GLU A 101 -19.09 -3.95 -56.22
C GLU A 101 -17.70 -4.44 -55.81
N TYR A 102 -17.56 -5.76 -55.62
CA TYR A 102 -16.30 -6.41 -55.33
C TYR A 102 -15.82 -7.25 -56.51
N HIS A 103 -14.75 -6.79 -57.14
CA HIS A 103 -14.08 -7.46 -58.27
C HIS A 103 -12.79 -8.16 -57.83
N LYS A 104 -12.18 -8.96 -58.72
CA LYS A 104 -10.88 -9.63 -58.50
C LYS A 104 -10.83 -10.45 -57.20
N LEU A 105 -11.91 -11.15 -56.90
CA LEU A 105 -12.07 -12.04 -55.77
C LEU A 105 -10.98 -13.12 -55.83
N GLN A 106 -9.97 -13.04 -54.98
CA GLN A 106 -8.81 -13.94 -54.97
C GLN A 106 -9.16 -15.31 -54.38
N ARG A 107 -10.25 -15.93 -54.87
CA ARG A 107 -10.82 -17.20 -54.38
C ARG A 107 -11.37 -17.11 -52.95
N GLN A 108 -11.73 -15.91 -52.51
CA GLN A 108 -12.35 -15.65 -51.23
C GLN A 108 -13.59 -14.79 -51.40
N VAL A 109 -14.49 -14.88 -50.43
CA VAL A 109 -15.64 -14.00 -50.29
C VAL A 109 -15.15 -12.72 -49.59
N PRO A 110 -15.54 -11.52 -50.05
CA PRO A 110 -15.21 -10.27 -49.37
C PRO A 110 -15.70 -10.29 -47.91
N GLU A 111 -14.90 -9.75 -46.98
CA GLU A 111 -15.23 -9.76 -45.55
C GLU A 111 -16.59 -9.13 -45.24
N ASP A 112 -16.96 -8.06 -45.95
CA ASP A 112 -18.25 -7.39 -45.77
C ASP A 112 -19.42 -8.30 -46.15
N VAL A 113 -19.28 -9.06 -47.24
CA VAL A 113 -20.29 -10.03 -47.71
C VAL A 113 -20.38 -11.21 -46.74
N ALA A 114 -19.23 -11.76 -46.31
CA ALA A 114 -19.17 -12.85 -45.34
C ALA A 114 -19.87 -12.46 -44.02
N ARG A 115 -19.56 -11.26 -43.49
CA ARG A 115 -20.15 -10.73 -42.25
C ARG A 115 -21.68 -10.56 -42.34
N VAL A 116 -22.18 -10.19 -43.51
CA VAL A 116 -23.62 -9.99 -43.76
C VAL A 116 -24.34 -11.33 -43.91
N LEU A 117 -23.80 -12.25 -44.73
CA LEU A 117 -24.41 -13.56 -44.97
C LEU A 117 -24.35 -14.47 -43.75
N ARG A 118 -23.25 -14.43 -42.97
CA ARG A 118 -22.99 -15.31 -41.83
C ARG A 118 -23.13 -16.80 -42.17
N LEU A 119 -22.63 -17.17 -43.35
CA LEU A 119 -22.63 -18.54 -43.88
C LEU A 119 -21.20 -19.08 -44.04
N ASP A 120 -20.26 -18.57 -43.23
CA ASP A 120 -18.86 -18.97 -43.29
C ASP A 120 -18.65 -20.41 -42.80
N GLN A 121 -17.66 -21.08 -43.37
CA GLN A 121 -17.26 -22.41 -42.91
C GLN A 121 -16.43 -22.31 -41.63
N VAL A 122 -16.62 -23.25 -40.72
CA VAL A 122 -15.82 -23.35 -39.49
C VAL A 122 -14.43 -23.87 -39.86
N ALA A 123 -13.43 -23.02 -39.71
CA ALA A 123 -12.04 -23.40 -39.96
C ALA A 123 -11.55 -24.37 -38.88
N LEU A 124 -10.89 -25.44 -39.31
CA LEU A 124 -10.21 -26.41 -38.45
C LEU A 124 -8.71 -26.38 -38.78
N GLU A 125 -7.83 -26.41 -37.79
CA GLU A 125 -6.38 -26.49 -37.97
C GLU A 125 -5.96 -27.82 -38.63
N THR A 126 -6.65 -28.92 -38.31
CA THR A 126 -6.30 -30.25 -38.83
C THR A 126 -6.72 -30.45 -40.30
N ARG A 127 -7.64 -29.62 -40.83
CA ARG A 127 -8.21 -29.80 -42.18
C ARG A 127 -8.10 -28.54 -43.02
N LYS A 128 -7.63 -28.70 -44.26
CA LYS A 128 -7.51 -27.59 -45.22
C LYS A 128 -8.87 -27.01 -45.65
N ASP A 129 -9.90 -27.85 -45.68
CA ASP A 129 -11.27 -27.47 -45.99
C ASP A 129 -12.06 -27.36 -44.68
N GLY A 130 -12.72 -26.21 -44.45
CA GLY A 130 -13.53 -25.98 -43.26
C GLY A 130 -14.77 -26.87 -43.21
N VAL A 131 -15.41 -26.95 -42.04
CA VAL A 131 -16.67 -27.65 -41.86
C VAL A 131 -17.83 -26.70 -42.14
N ASP A 132 -18.67 -27.06 -43.11
CA ASP A 132 -19.91 -26.33 -43.41
C ASP A 132 -21.03 -26.82 -42.49
N VAL A 133 -21.46 -25.94 -41.58
CA VAL A 133 -22.57 -26.20 -40.64
C VAL A 133 -23.91 -25.72 -41.21
N HIS A 134 -23.86 -24.79 -42.16
CA HIS A 134 -25.03 -24.07 -42.65
C HIS A 134 -25.70 -24.79 -43.83
N ILE A 135 -24.90 -25.42 -44.70
CA ILE A 135 -25.40 -26.09 -45.90
C ILE A 135 -24.99 -27.56 -45.90
N GLY A 136 -25.94 -28.41 -45.49
CA GLY A 136 -25.77 -29.87 -45.50
C GLY A 136 -25.41 -30.43 -46.88
N ASN A 137 -24.56 -31.46 -46.89
CA ASN A 137 -24.17 -32.18 -48.11
C ASN A 137 -25.13 -33.35 -48.35
N GLN A 138 -25.71 -33.42 -49.56
CA GLN A 138 -26.63 -34.52 -49.93
C GLN A 138 -25.94 -35.90 -49.90
N ARG A 139 -24.61 -35.95 -50.05
CA ARG A 139 -23.81 -37.20 -50.05
C ARG A 139 -23.28 -37.61 -48.67
N ASP A 140 -23.29 -36.69 -47.70
CA ASP A 140 -22.86 -36.93 -46.32
C ASP A 140 -24.02 -36.64 -45.36
N PRO A 141 -24.97 -37.59 -45.19
CA PRO A 141 -26.18 -37.37 -44.40
C PRO A 141 -25.89 -37.32 -42.89
N VAL A 142 -24.74 -37.80 -42.45
CA VAL A 142 -24.38 -37.87 -41.02
C VAL A 142 -23.34 -36.80 -40.70
N PHE A 143 -23.83 -35.65 -40.25
CA PHE A 143 -22.97 -34.52 -39.86
C PHE A 143 -22.06 -34.91 -38.69
N LEU A 144 -20.75 -34.76 -38.88
CA LEU A 144 -19.65 -35.01 -37.93
C LEU A 144 -19.47 -36.45 -37.40
N LEU A 145 -20.50 -37.29 -37.30
CA LEU A 145 -20.36 -38.65 -36.72
C LEU A 145 -19.57 -39.62 -37.63
N ASN A 146 -19.39 -39.29 -38.90
CA ASN A 146 -18.53 -40.03 -39.81
C ASN A 146 -17.09 -39.49 -39.86
N GLN A 147 -16.78 -38.45 -39.07
CA GLN A 147 -15.45 -37.85 -38.98
C GLN A 147 -14.67 -38.45 -37.81
N PRO A 148 -13.32 -38.45 -37.88
CA PRO A 148 -12.48 -38.87 -36.75
C PRO A 148 -12.73 -38.03 -35.50
N ASP A 149 -12.58 -38.63 -34.31
CA ASP A 149 -12.78 -37.97 -33.01
C ASP A 149 -11.97 -36.68 -32.84
N SER A 150 -10.78 -36.59 -33.46
CA SER A 150 -9.95 -35.39 -33.43
C SER A 150 -10.64 -34.19 -34.11
N VAL A 151 -11.31 -34.43 -35.24
CA VAL A 151 -12.04 -33.40 -36.01
C VAL A 151 -13.28 -32.96 -35.25
N MET A 152 -13.97 -33.90 -34.59
CA MET A 152 -15.12 -33.57 -33.72
C MET A 152 -14.69 -32.71 -32.53
N ALA A 153 -13.65 -33.13 -31.81
CA ALA A 153 -13.12 -32.37 -30.66
C ALA A 153 -12.68 -30.97 -31.05
N GLU A 154 -12.01 -30.83 -32.20
CA GLU A 154 -11.57 -29.55 -32.73
C GLU A 154 -12.74 -28.65 -33.16
N PHE A 155 -13.75 -29.22 -33.82
CA PHE A 155 -14.97 -28.49 -34.15
C PHE A 155 -15.68 -27.95 -32.89
N PHE A 156 -15.76 -28.76 -31.83
CA PHE A 156 -16.29 -28.30 -30.54
C PHE A 156 -15.37 -27.27 -29.85
N ALA A 157 -14.06 -27.37 -30.03
CA ALA A 157 -13.09 -26.41 -29.49
C ALA A 157 -13.15 -25.05 -30.22
N ALA A 158 -13.44 -25.06 -31.53
CA ALA A 158 -13.63 -23.88 -32.35
C ALA A 158 -14.96 -23.15 -32.07
N SER A 159 -15.87 -23.79 -31.32
CA SER A 159 -17.08 -23.10 -30.85
C SER A 159 -16.71 -21.94 -29.92
N THR A 160 -17.46 -20.85 -30.02
CA THR A 160 -17.21 -19.58 -29.33
C THR A 160 -17.12 -19.73 -27.81
N GLU A 161 -17.80 -20.72 -27.23
CA GLU A 161 -17.82 -20.98 -25.79
C GLU A 161 -16.51 -21.63 -25.31
N SER A 162 -15.99 -22.61 -26.07
CA SER A 162 -14.72 -23.27 -25.78
C SER A 162 -13.52 -22.31 -25.87
N ALA A 163 -13.50 -21.43 -26.87
CA ALA A 163 -12.48 -20.39 -26.99
C ALA A 163 -12.51 -19.40 -25.81
N HIS A 164 -13.71 -19.06 -25.32
CA HIS A 164 -13.88 -18.19 -24.16
C HIS A 164 -13.36 -18.85 -22.87
N LEU A 165 -13.67 -20.14 -22.67
CA LEU A 165 -13.19 -20.91 -21.52
C LEU A 165 -11.66 -21.05 -21.51
N LEU A 166 -11.03 -21.28 -22.65
CA LEU A 166 -9.56 -21.31 -22.77
C LEU A 166 -8.92 -19.95 -22.46
N ALA A 167 -9.53 -18.85 -22.92
CA ALA A 167 -9.07 -17.49 -22.59
C ALA A 167 -9.18 -17.21 -21.08
N MET A 168 -10.28 -17.61 -20.44
CA MET A 168 -10.45 -17.52 -18.98
C MET A 168 -9.39 -18.35 -18.23
N GLN A 169 -9.11 -19.57 -18.67
CA GLN A 169 -8.12 -20.45 -18.05
C GLN A 169 -6.71 -19.84 -18.13
N ASN A 170 -6.36 -19.24 -19.26
CA ASN A 170 -5.06 -18.58 -19.43
C ASN A 170 -4.93 -17.33 -18.55
N LEU A 171 -6.01 -16.55 -18.41
CA LEU A 171 -6.03 -15.39 -17.50
C LEU A 171 -5.87 -15.82 -16.03
N LEU A 172 -6.50 -16.92 -15.62
CA LEU A 172 -6.35 -17.46 -14.26
C LEU A 172 -4.91 -17.90 -13.99
N LYS A 173 -4.27 -18.62 -14.93
CA LYS A 173 -2.86 -19.02 -14.81
C LYS A 173 -1.92 -17.82 -14.68
N LEU A 174 -2.18 -16.75 -15.43
CA LEU A 174 -1.43 -15.50 -15.34
C LEU A 174 -1.57 -14.85 -13.96
N LYS A 175 -2.80 -14.72 -13.46
CA LYS A 175 -3.07 -14.18 -12.12
C LYS A 175 -2.40 -14.99 -11.01
N GLU A 176 -2.46 -16.32 -11.08
CA GLU A 176 -1.84 -17.19 -10.09
C GLU A 176 -0.32 -17.01 -10.07
N ARG A 177 0.31 -16.91 -11.24
CA ARG A 177 1.75 -16.69 -11.35
C ARG A 177 2.16 -15.34 -10.77
N ASP A 178 1.40 -14.30 -11.06
CA ASP A 178 1.70 -12.95 -10.59
C ASP A 178 1.51 -12.85 -9.07
N ALA A 179 0.45 -13.44 -8.52
CA ALA A 179 0.23 -13.53 -7.07
C ALA A 179 1.36 -14.28 -6.34
N LYS A 180 1.80 -15.44 -6.87
CA LYS A 180 2.96 -16.18 -6.31
C LYS A 180 4.26 -15.37 -6.34
N ARG A 181 4.43 -14.51 -7.35
CA ARG A 181 5.60 -13.63 -7.44
C ARG A 181 5.55 -12.53 -6.38
N GLU A 182 4.37 -11.95 -6.16
CA GLU A 182 4.13 -10.95 -5.14
C GLU A 182 4.33 -11.52 -3.72
N GLU A 183 3.77 -12.71 -3.46
CA GLU A 183 3.94 -13.45 -2.20
C GLU A 183 5.43 -13.63 -1.86
N ARG A 184 6.23 -14.16 -2.78
CA ARG A 184 7.68 -14.30 -2.59
C ARG A 184 8.37 -12.96 -2.32
N GLY A 185 7.95 -11.91 -3.03
CA GLY A 185 8.49 -10.56 -2.83
C GLY A 185 8.17 -10.02 -1.43
N LEU A 186 6.99 -10.29 -0.90
CA LEU A 186 6.57 -9.92 0.45
C LEU A 186 7.29 -10.73 1.52
N GLU A 187 7.47 -12.04 1.31
CA GLU A 187 8.26 -12.90 2.21
C GLU A 187 9.71 -12.42 2.33
N GLU A 188 10.36 -12.09 1.21
CA GLU A 188 11.71 -11.53 1.23
C GLU A 188 11.78 -10.18 1.98
N GLN A 189 10.76 -9.33 1.82
CA GLN A 189 10.68 -8.06 2.53
C GLN A 189 10.48 -8.26 4.03
N ALA A 190 9.61 -9.19 4.42
CA ALA A 190 9.38 -9.56 5.81
C ALA A 190 10.68 -10.07 6.45
N ALA A 191 11.36 -11.01 5.81
CA ALA A 191 12.65 -11.54 6.29
C ALA A 191 13.71 -10.44 6.43
N ARG A 192 13.77 -9.47 5.49
CA ARG A 192 14.68 -8.31 5.59
C ARG A 192 14.29 -7.37 6.73
N ALA A 193 13.01 -7.19 7.01
CA ALA A 193 12.54 -6.37 8.11
C ALA A 193 12.84 -7.02 9.47
N GLU A 194 12.62 -8.32 9.58
CA GLU A 194 12.93 -9.12 10.76
C GLU A 194 14.44 -9.08 11.06
N ALA A 195 15.29 -9.32 10.06
CA ALA A 195 16.74 -9.21 10.23
C ALA A 195 17.22 -7.79 10.62
N LYS A 196 16.45 -6.73 10.29
CA LYS A 196 16.74 -5.36 10.76
C LYS A 196 16.28 -5.16 12.21
N LEU A 197 15.15 -5.73 12.61
CA LEU A 197 14.67 -5.70 13.99
C LEU A 197 15.63 -6.45 14.91
N ASP A 198 16.14 -7.60 14.49
CA ASP A 198 17.14 -8.36 15.25
C ASP A 198 18.42 -7.56 15.51
N ARG A 199 18.84 -6.71 14.56
CA ARG A 199 19.99 -5.80 14.77
C ARG A 199 19.72 -4.73 15.82
N LEU A 200 18.46 -4.42 16.10
CA LEU A 200 18.03 -3.45 17.09
C LEU A 200 17.73 -4.08 18.46
N ASP A 201 17.76 -5.42 18.56
CA ASP A 201 17.56 -6.18 19.80
C ASP A 201 18.45 -5.71 20.98
N PRO A 202 19.70 -5.23 20.78
CA PRO A 202 20.52 -4.73 21.88
C PRO A 202 20.11 -3.35 22.44
N LEU A 203 19.23 -2.58 21.76
CA LEU A 203 18.88 -1.22 22.18
C LEU A 203 18.28 -1.11 23.59
N PRO A 204 17.36 -1.99 24.03
CA PRO A 204 16.84 -1.95 25.39
C PRO A 204 17.93 -2.13 26.45
N ALA A 205 18.91 -3.00 26.20
CA ALA A 205 20.04 -3.21 27.10
C ALA A 205 20.96 -1.97 27.15
N ILE A 206 21.14 -1.27 26.02
CA ILE A 206 21.86 0.01 25.97
C ILE A 206 21.09 1.08 26.75
N GLY A 207 19.76 1.17 26.56
CA GLY A 207 18.90 2.09 27.31
C GLY A 207 19.04 1.90 28.82
N LEU A 208 18.95 0.65 29.29
CA LEU A 208 19.14 0.33 30.71
C LEU A 208 20.53 0.75 31.22
N ARG A 209 21.58 0.55 30.42
CA ARG A 209 22.94 1.00 30.79
C ARG A 209 23.05 2.52 30.84
N MET A 210 22.36 3.24 29.97
CA MET A 210 22.33 4.70 29.98
C MET A 210 21.60 5.23 31.22
N ASP A 211 20.49 4.62 31.60
CA ASP A 211 19.76 4.97 32.83
C ASP A 211 20.65 4.78 34.07
N VAL A 212 21.33 3.63 34.16
CA VAL A 212 22.29 3.36 35.24
C VAL A 212 23.44 4.35 35.23
N ALA A 213 23.99 4.70 34.06
CA ALA A 213 25.04 5.70 33.96
C ALA A 213 24.57 7.09 34.43
N GLY A 214 23.34 7.48 34.09
CA GLY A 214 22.74 8.74 34.55
C GLY A 214 22.46 8.75 36.07
N ASP A 215 22.09 7.61 36.65
CA ASP A 215 21.99 7.48 38.11
C ASP A 215 23.34 7.66 38.80
N LEU A 216 24.39 7.03 38.26
CA LEU A 216 25.75 7.16 38.78
C LEU A 216 26.30 8.58 38.64
N GLU A 217 26.01 9.26 37.53
CA GLU A 217 26.40 10.67 37.32
C GLU A 217 25.71 11.58 38.34
N ARG A 218 24.40 11.41 38.57
CA ARG A 218 23.66 12.17 39.59
C ARG A 218 24.20 11.94 41.01
N GLU A 219 24.59 10.70 41.31
CA GLU A 219 25.20 10.36 42.59
C GLU A 219 26.59 11.01 42.74
N ALA A 220 27.42 10.98 41.69
CA ALA A 220 28.73 11.64 41.68
C ALA A 220 28.59 13.15 41.89
N ASP A 221 27.68 13.81 41.17
CA ASP A 221 27.37 15.24 41.34
C ASP A 221 26.93 15.58 42.76
N ARG A 222 26.13 14.70 43.39
CA ARG A 222 25.72 14.89 44.79
C ARG A 222 26.93 14.83 45.72
N LEU A 223 27.76 13.81 45.57
CA LEU A 223 28.96 13.63 46.39
C LEU A 223 29.94 14.80 46.19
N GLU A 224 30.15 15.28 44.97
CA GLU A 224 31.00 16.44 44.70
C GLU A 224 30.50 17.72 45.39
N ARG A 225 29.19 17.89 45.55
CA ARG A 225 28.61 19.02 46.31
C ARG A 225 28.72 18.85 47.82
N GLU A 226 28.66 17.63 48.32
CA GLU A 226 28.69 17.34 49.76
C GLU A 226 30.12 17.32 50.34
N ILE A 227 31.12 16.91 49.54
CA ILE A 227 32.53 16.84 49.96
C ILE A 227 33.04 18.18 50.54
N PRO A 228 32.86 19.34 49.89
CA PRO A 228 33.33 20.62 50.44
C PRO A 228 32.71 20.97 51.80
N ALA A 229 31.43 20.64 52.00
CA ALA A 229 30.74 20.90 53.27
C ALA A 229 31.31 20.02 54.40
N LEU A 230 31.58 18.73 54.10
CA LEU A 230 32.25 17.81 55.02
C LEU A 230 33.68 18.26 55.33
N GLU A 231 34.44 18.70 54.33
CA GLU A 231 35.79 19.24 54.51
C GLU A 231 35.80 20.49 55.38
N ALA A 232 34.85 21.41 55.17
CA ALA A 232 34.69 22.60 56.00
C ALA A 232 34.35 22.23 57.46
N ALA A 233 33.40 21.31 57.67
CA ALA A 233 33.04 20.83 59.00
C ALA A 233 34.23 20.15 59.72
N LEU A 234 35.04 19.37 59.00
CA LEU A 234 36.26 18.77 59.55
C LEU A 234 37.31 19.83 59.89
N ALA A 235 37.47 20.86 59.07
CA ALA A 235 38.37 21.98 59.35
C ALA A 235 37.94 22.75 60.60
N GLU A 236 36.64 23.03 60.74
CA GLU A 236 36.06 23.68 61.91
C GLU A 236 36.24 22.82 63.17
N PHE A 237 35.95 21.52 63.10
CA PHE A 237 36.15 20.60 64.21
C PHE A 237 37.62 20.57 64.69
N ARG A 238 38.58 20.53 63.74
CA ARG A 238 40.02 20.61 64.05
C ARG A 238 40.36 21.95 64.71
N HIS A 239 39.81 23.05 64.21
CA HIS A 239 40.01 24.38 64.78
C HIS A 239 39.49 24.48 66.22
N LEU A 240 38.24 24.07 66.46
CA LEU A 240 37.62 24.06 67.78
C LEU A 240 38.39 23.17 68.76
N THR A 241 38.78 21.96 68.34
CA THR A 241 39.60 21.06 69.16
C THR A 241 40.94 21.69 69.54
N GLY A 242 41.59 22.37 68.59
CA GLY A 242 42.80 23.14 68.83
C GLY A 242 42.59 24.30 69.81
N SER A 243 41.48 25.03 69.68
CA SER A 243 41.10 26.12 70.60
C SER A 243 40.80 25.62 72.00
N VAL A 244 40.08 24.51 72.16
CA VAL A 244 39.84 23.87 73.46
C VAL A 244 41.15 23.43 74.09
N ARG A 245 42.08 22.82 73.33
CA ARG A 245 43.40 22.44 73.83
C ARG A 245 44.20 23.65 74.32
N ARG A 246 44.20 24.76 73.55
CA ARG A 246 44.84 26.03 73.96
C ARG A 246 44.21 26.61 75.21
N ALA A 247 42.88 26.66 75.30
CA ALA A 247 42.17 27.16 76.46
C ALA A 247 42.44 26.32 77.72
N ARG A 248 42.46 24.98 77.60
CA ARG A 248 42.85 24.08 78.69
C ARG A 248 44.30 24.30 79.13
N ALA A 249 45.23 24.47 78.18
CA ALA A 249 46.62 24.76 78.51
C ALA A 249 46.78 26.13 79.21
N ALA A 250 46.07 27.16 78.76
CA ALA A 250 46.05 28.47 79.40
C ALA A 250 45.43 28.41 80.81
N GLY A 251 44.32 27.68 80.98
CA GLY A 251 43.70 27.43 82.28
C GLY A 251 44.66 26.74 83.26
N ALA A 252 45.39 25.71 82.81
CA ALA A 252 46.38 25.01 83.63
C ALA A 252 47.59 25.90 84.02
N VAL A 253 47.91 26.94 83.24
CA VAL A 253 48.93 27.94 83.61
C VAL A 253 48.35 28.94 84.62
N LEU A 254 47.12 29.40 84.42
CA LEU A 254 46.43 30.32 85.35
C LEU A 254 46.13 29.69 86.70
N GLU A 255 45.82 28.39 86.77
CA GLU A 255 45.68 27.66 88.04
C GLU A 255 47.00 27.62 88.84
N LYS A 256 48.15 27.76 88.17
CA LYS A 256 49.47 27.80 88.81
C LYS A 256 49.90 29.20 89.24
N THR A 257 49.16 30.24 88.86
CA THR A 257 49.46 31.62 89.29
C THR A 257 48.79 31.93 90.62
N ALA A 258 49.56 32.44 91.58
CA ALA A 258 49.08 32.87 92.89
C ALA A 258 48.06 34.03 92.77
N PRO A 259 47.13 34.19 93.72
CA PRO A 259 46.14 35.26 93.68
C PRO A 259 46.80 36.65 93.61
N VAL A 260 46.20 37.53 92.82
CA VAL A 260 46.62 38.93 92.63
C VAL A 260 46.75 39.61 94.01
N PRO A 261 47.88 40.26 94.34
CA PRO A 261 48.00 41.01 95.59
C PRO A 261 47.02 42.19 95.62
N GLU A 262 46.41 42.44 96.78
CA GLU A 262 45.46 43.55 96.99
C GLU A 262 46.12 44.89 96.60
N ILE A 263 45.52 45.58 95.64
CA ILE A 263 45.96 46.91 95.22
C ILE A 263 45.34 47.90 96.21
N GLU A 264 46.16 48.54 97.04
CA GLU A 264 45.73 49.64 97.92
C GLU A 264 45.10 50.80 97.13
N ASP A 265 44.18 51.52 97.78
CA ASP A 265 43.34 52.59 97.19
C ASP A 265 44.17 53.76 96.59
N VAL A 266 44.49 53.61 95.30
CA VAL A 266 45.19 54.62 94.49
C VAL A 266 44.30 55.83 94.14
N ALA A 267 42.99 55.79 94.44
CA ALA A 267 42.09 56.91 94.16
C ALA A 267 42.32 58.08 95.14
N GLY A 268 42.57 57.78 96.42
CA GLY A 268 42.90 58.79 97.42
C GLY A 268 44.21 59.54 97.15
N LEU A 269 45.22 58.84 96.59
CA LEU A 269 46.51 59.44 96.23
C LEU A 269 46.38 60.35 95.00
N LYS A 270 45.63 59.91 93.99
CA LYS A 270 45.34 60.70 92.77
C LYS A 270 44.58 61.98 93.11
N ALA A 271 43.56 61.92 93.96
CA ALA A 271 42.79 63.10 94.37
C ALA A 271 43.66 64.16 95.09
N ARG A 272 44.62 63.72 95.93
CA ARG A 272 45.56 64.63 96.61
C ARG A 272 46.59 65.23 95.64
N MET A 273 47.08 64.46 94.67
CA MET A 273 47.96 64.95 93.62
C MET A 273 47.27 65.99 92.74
N ASP A 274 46.02 65.74 92.35
CA ASP A 274 45.21 66.68 91.55
C ASP A 274 44.94 67.99 92.32
N ALA A 275 44.68 67.93 93.63
CA ALA A 275 44.50 69.11 94.47
C ALA A 275 45.79 69.95 94.61
N LEU A 276 46.95 69.31 94.79
CA LEU A 276 48.25 69.99 94.85
C LEU A 276 48.64 70.63 93.52
N GLN A 277 48.39 69.95 92.40
CA GLN A 277 48.58 70.53 91.06
C GLN A 277 47.63 71.71 90.80
N GLY A 278 46.37 71.62 91.26
CA GLY A 278 45.40 72.71 91.17
C GLY A 278 45.83 73.97 91.94
N LEU A 279 46.35 73.81 93.16
CA LEU A 279 46.88 74.91 93.97
C LEU A 279 48.13 75.54 93.34
N SER A 280 49.06 74.71 92.85
CA SER A 280 50.28 75.18 92.17
C SER A 280 49.95 76.02 90.92
N ARG A 281 48.97 75.59 90.11
CA ARG A 281 48.51 76.35 88.94
C ARG A 281 47.83 77.68 89.31
N ARG A 282 47.14 77.79 90.45
CA ARG A 282 46.51 79.04 90.89
C ARG A 282 47.55 80.05 91.41
N ILE A 283 48.58 79.58 92.10
CA ILE A 283 49.72 80.41 92.53
C ILE A 283 50.49 80.90 91.31
N GLY A 284 50.81 80.02 90.35
CA GLY A 284 51.48 80.40 89.10
C GLY A 284 50.70 81.46 88.33
N ARG A 285 49.39 81.27 88.14
CA ARG A 285 48.54 82.29 87.49
C ARG A 285 48.51 83.61 88.26
N ALA A 286 48.44 83.63 89.60
CA ALA A 286 48.47 84.88 90.35
C ALA A 286 49.81 85.64 90.22
N VAL A 287 50.93 84.91 90.13
CA VAL A 287 52.28 85.48 89.91
C VAL A 287 52.42 85.99 88.46
N ASP A 288 51.99 85.21 87.48
CA ASP A 288 52.07 85.57 86.06
C ASP A 288 51.16 86.76 85.71
N THR A 289 49.97 86.86 86.33
CA THR A 289 49.07 88.01 86.10
C THR A 289 49.56 89.30 86.77
N ALA A 290 50.35 89.20 87.85
CA ALA A 290 51.03 90.35 88.44
C ALA A 290 52.25 90.80 87.60
N GLY A 291 52.97 89.86 86.98
CA GLY A 291 54.11 90.14 86.11
C GLY A 291 53.74 90.64 84.70
N ALA A 292 52.62 90.19 84.13
CA ALA A 292 52.17 90.56 82.79
C ALA A 292 51.58 91.98 82.68
N LEU A 293 51.35 92.68 83.79
CA LEU A 293 50.87 94.08 83.81
C LEU A 293 52.01 95.10 84.05
N SER A 294 53.26 94.66 84.19
CA SER A 294 54.44 95.52 84.31
C SER A 294 55.37 95.35 83.11
N GLY A 295 55.18 96.16 82.06
CA GLY A 295 56.19 96.34 81.01
C GLY A 295 55.78 95.87 79.61
N LEU A 296 54.59 96.24 79.13
CA LEU A 296 54.26 96.13 77.71
C LEU A 296 55.07 97.14 76.88
N SER A 297 55.85 96.62 75.92
CA SER A 297 56.36 97.33 74.73
C SER A 297 56.40 96.38 73.52
N GLU A 298 56.39 97.00 72.33
CA GLU A 298 55.87 96.54 71.02
C GLU A 298 56.50 95.30 70.36
N PRO A 299 55.75 94.60 69.46
CA PRO A 299 56.13 93.32 68.86
C PRO A 299 57.04 93.46 67.62
N PRO A 300 58.00 92.53 67.40
CA PRO A 300 58.82 92.51 66.19
C PRO A 300 58.18 91.78 64.99
N ALA A 301 58.70 92.12 63.81
CA ALA A 301 58.17 91.85 62.48
C ALA A 301 58.16 90.37 62.03
N VAL A 302 57.18 90.06 61.19
CA VAL A 302 56.86 88.74 60.62
C VAL A 302 57.74 88.46 59.40
N GLU A 303 58.40 87.30 59.37
CA GLU A 303 59.14 86.79 58.19
C GLU A 303 58.29 85.88 57.30
N ASP A 304 58.71 85.81 56.04
CA ASP A 304 58.04 85.29 54.84
C ASP A 304 57.71 83.77 54.89
N THR A 305 56.43 83.43 54.65
CA THR A 305 55.90 82.05 54.74
C THR A 305 55.65 81.39 53.37
N GLY A 306 56.46 81.72 52.36
CA GLY A 306 56.40 81.08 51.03
C GLY A 306 56.52 79.55 51.04
N SER A 307 57.33 78.99 51.96
CA SER A 307 57.55 77.53 52.08
C SER A 307 56.37 76.77 52.70
N LEU A 308 55.59 77.43 53.56
CA LEU A 308 54.42 76.84 54.24
C LEU A 308 53.19 76.78 53.31
N GLN A 309 53.09 77.69 52.35
CA GLN A 309 51.97 77.72 51.40
C GLN A 309 52.01 76.54 50.40
N GLY A 310 53.20 76.04 50.07
CA GLY A 310 53.38 74.85 49.23
C GLY A 310 52.95 73.55 49.92
N ALA A 311 53.30 73.37 51.20
CA ALA A 311 52.90 72.20 51.98
C ALA A 311 51.38 72.15 52.22
N VAL A 312 50.74 73.32 52.41
CA VAL A 312 49.28 73.43 52.55
C VAL A 312 48.55 73.09 51.25
N ARG A 313 49.10 73.43 50.07
CA ARG A 313 48.52 73.01 48.77
C ARG A 313 48.60 71.49 48.55
N GLY A 314 49.73 70.86 48.88
CA GLY A 314 49.89 69.40 48.75
C GLY A 314 48.95 68.59 49.65
N LEU A 315 48.73 69.04 50.89
CA LEU A 315 47.77 68.43 51.82
C LEU A 315 46.30 68.64 51.39
N ALA A 316 45.99 69.79 50.78
CA ALA A 316 44.64 70.05 50.27
C ALA A 316 44.28 69.16 49.07
N GLU A 317 45.26 68.86 48.21
CA GLU A 317 45.08 68.08 46.98
C GLU A 317 44.95 66.58 47.29
N THR A 318 45.81 66.04 48.14
CA THR A 318 45.69 64.66 48.68
C THR A 318 44.38 64.46 49.46
N GLY A 319 43.97 65.46 50.25
CA GLY A 319 42.69 65.45 50.95
C GLY A 319 41.46 65.46 50.02
N ARG A 320 41.54 66.06 48.82
CA ARG A 320 40.45 65.96 47.82
C ARG A 320 40.35 64.56 47.22
N VAL A 321 41.48 63.94 46.89
CA VAL A 321 41.51 62.59 46.31
C VAL A 321 40.94 61.57 47.31
N LEU A 322 41.33 61.66 48.58
CA LEU A 322 40.84 60.77 49.63
C LEU A 322 39.32 60.90 49.83
N ARG A 323 38.81 62.13 49.89
CA ARG A 323 37.36 62.39 49.99
C ARG A 323 36.58 61.85 48.77
N GLY A 324 37.14 61.98 47.56
CA GLY A 324 36.53 61.42 46.36
C GLY A 324 36.51 59.88 46.32
N ALA A 325 37.47 59.23 46.98
CA ALA A 325 37.49 57.78 47.16
C ALA A 325 36.50 57.32 48.24
N GLU A 326 36.42 58.05 49.37
CA GLU A 326 35.46 57.78 50.44
C GLU A 326 34.01 57.94 49.98
N VAL A 327 33.69 58.97 49.20
CA VAL A 327 32.33 59.16 48.65
C VAL A 327 31.96 58.03 47.71
N ARG A 328 32.89 57.57 46.85
CA ARG A 328 32.65 56.41 45.96
C ARG A 328 32.49 55.11 46.74
N SER A 329 33.34 54.86 47.74
CA SER A 329 33.21 53.68 48.59
C SER A 329 31.89 53.68 49.36
N ARG A 330 31.48 54.83 49.92
CA ARG A 330 30.22 54.97 50.66
C ARG A 330 28.98 54.86 49.75
N ALA A 331 29.07 55.28 48.48
CA ALA A 331 28.02 55.09 47.48
C ALA A 331 27.89 53.63 47.02
N LEU A 332 28.99 52.87 46.99
CA LEU A 332 29.00 51.47 46.56
C LEU A 332 28.77 50.48 47.71
N ALA A 333 29.00 50.87 48.97
CA ALA A 333 28.85 50.01 50.14
C ALA A 333 27.39 49.62 50.48
N GLY A 334 26.40 50.28 49.86
CA GLY A 334 24.97 50.04 50.10
C GLY A 334 24.23 49.41 48.91
N LEU A 335 24.91 49.07 47.82
CA LEU A 335 24.29 48.36 46.70
C LEU A 335 24.12 46.90 47.08
N ALA A 336 22.88 46.45 47.23
CA ALA A 336 22.57 45.03 47.34
C ALA A 336 23.04 44.30 46.08
N GLU A 337 23.56 43.08 46.23
CA GLU A 337 23.84 42.20 45.10
C GLU A 337 22.58 42.08 44.24
N PRO A 338 22.71 42.06 42.89
CA PRO A 338 21.56 41.91 42.01
C PRO A 338 20.77 40.65 42.42
N PRO A 339 19.43 40.71 42.44
CA PRO A 339 18.62 39.57 42.85
C PRO A 339 18.98 38.36 42.00
N GLN A 340 19.22 37.22 42.66
CA GLN A 340 19.52 35.97 41.98
C GLN A 340 18.36 35.63 41.04
N CYS A 341 18.66 35.37 39.77
CA CYS A 341 17.67 34.92 38.80
C CYS A 341 17.01 33.65 39.34
N GLU A 342 15.71 33.70 39.64
CA GLU A 342 14.95 32.52 40.03
C GLU A 342 15.06 31.45 38.95
N ASN A 343 15.09 30.18 39.37
CA ASN A 343 15.25 29.04 38.48
C ASN A 343 14.07 28.95 37.49
N THR A 344 14.25 29.48 36.28
CA THR A 344 13.24 29.48 35.22
C THR A 344 13.15 28.14 34.48
N ALA A 345 13.86 27.08 34.90
CA ALA A 345 13.83 25.79 34.21
C ALA A 345 12.43 25.20 34.12
N ARG A 346 11.59 25.39 35.15
CA ARG A 346 10.19 24.94 35.14
C ARG A 346 9.33 25.72 34.14
N LEU A 347 9.58 27.02 34.00
CA LEU A 347 8.87 27.87 33.04
C LEU A 347 9.32 27.56 31.60
N ALA A 348 10.62 27.32 31.40
CA ALA A 348 11.19 26.91 30.12
C ALA A 348 10.65 25.54 29.69
N ALA A 349 10.60 24.55 30.61
CA ALA A 349 10.02 23.24 30.33
C ALA A 349 8.53 23.31 29.95
N LEU A 350 7.75 24.17 30.61
CA LEU A 350 6.34 24.40 30.26
C LEU A 350 6.18 25.07 28.88
N LEU A 351 7.08 25.99 28.53
CA LEU A 351 7.10 26.61 27.20
C LEU A 351 7.45 25.60 26.11
N ASP A 352 8.45 24.74 26.35
CA ASP A 352 8.84 23.68 25.41
C ASP A 352 7.72 22.65 25.22
N GLU A 353 7.05 22.25 26.31
CA GLU A 353 5.88 21.37 26.26
C GLU A 353 4.73 22.01 25.47
N TRP A 354 4.48 23.31 25.68
CA TRP A 354 3.47 24.06 24.92
C TRP A 354 3.81 24.14 23.43
N TYR A 355 5.07 24.40 23.06
CA TYR A 355 5.50 24.39 21.66
C TYR A 355 5.36 22.99 21.03
N ALA A 356 5.70 21.93 21.76
CA ALA A 356 5.54 20.55 21.30
C ALA A 356 4.06 20.19 21.05
N LEU A 357 3.17 20.56 21.98
CA LEU A 357 1.73 20.36 21.84
C LEU A 357 1.17 21.15 20.65
N ARG A 358 1.58 22.41 20.46
CA ARG A 358 1.15 23.22 19.32
C ARG A 358 1.62 22.66 17.98
N ALA A 359 2.83 22.11 17.92
CA ALA A 359 3.35 21.45 16.73
C ALA A 359 2.64 20.13 16.43
N ARG A 360 2.16 19.43 17.47
CA ARG A 360 1.35 18.21 17.34
C ARG A 360 -0.06 18.52 16.84
N ASP A 361 -0.68 19.56 17.37
CA ASP A 361 -1.99 20.05 16.93
C ASP A 361 -1.97 20.48 15.45
N ALA A 362 -0.95 21.24 15.05
CA ALA A 362 -0.75 21.63 13.65
C ALA A 362 -0.50 20.43 12.71
N ARG A 363 0.04 19.30 13.22
CA ARG A 363 0.18 18.05 12.45
C ARG A 363 -1.17 17.34 12.32
N PHE A 364 -1.94 17.25 13.40
CA PHE A 364 -3.28 16.65 13.35
C PHE A 364 -4.24 17.44 12.46
N ALA A 365 -4.18 18.78 12.47
CA ALA A 365 -4.97 19.61 11.57
C ALA A 365 -4.64 19.36 10.09
N ARG A 366 -3.36 19.17 9.74
CA ARG A 366 -2.95 18.78 8.38
C ARG A 366 -3.42 17.38 8.01
N LEU A 367 -3.33 16.44 8.95
CA LEU A 367 -3.82 15.07 8.74
C LEU A 367 -5.33 15.06 8.53
N ASP A 368 -6.09 15.81 9.31
CA ASP A 368 -7.55 15.97 9.15
C ASP A 368 -7.88 16.57 7.77
N GLN A 369 -7.16 17.61 7.34
CA GLN A 369 -7.34 18.21 6.03
C GLN A 369 -7.04 17.23 4.87
N LEU A 370 -6.02 16.37 5.03
CA LEU A 370 -5.72 15.31 4.07
C LEU A 370 -6.80 14.23 4.08
N LEU A 371 -7.26 13.79 5.26
CA LEU A 371 -8.29 12.76 5.39
C LEU A 371 -9.65 13.22 4.83
N ARG A 372 -9.98 14.52 4.91
CA ARG A 372 -11.18 15.09 4.25
C ARG A 372 -11.14 15.02 2.72
N SER A 373 -9.95 14.87 2.13
CA SER A 373 -9.78 14.73 0.67
C SER A 373 -9.78 13.27 0.20
N VAL A 374 -9.72 12.31 1.13
CA VAL A 374 -9.84 10.89 0.83
C VAL A 374 -11.33 10.59 0.66
N ALA A 375 -11.71 10.11 -0.53
CA ALA A 375 -13.07 9.67 -0.79
C ALA A 375 -13.50 8.63 0.25
N GLU A 376 -14.73 8.74 0.74
CA GLU A 376 -15.29 7.75 1.66
C GLU A 376 -15.10 6.34 1.07
N PRO A 377 -14.62 5.38 1.87
CA PRO A 377 -14.45 4.02 1.39
C PRO A 377 -15.80 3.52 0.86
N PRO A 378 -15.83 2.88 -0.31
CA PRO A 378 -17.07 2.40 -0.90
C PRO A 378 -17.77 1.48 0.10
N SER A 379 -19.03 1.78 0.40
CA SER A 379 -19.84 0.95 1.29
C SER A 379 -19.89 -0.46 0.72
N PRO A 380 -19.53 -1.50 1.49
CA PRO A 380 -19.57 -2.88 1.00
C PRO A 380 -21.00 -3.20 0.56
N GLU A 381 -21.15 -3.55 -0.72
CA GLU A 381 -22.43 -3.91 -1.31
C GLU A 381 -22.98 -5.16 -0.58
N PRO A 382 -24.30 -5.24 -0.31
CA PRO A 382 -24.86 -6.35 0.44
C PRO A 382 -24.52 -7.70 -0.21
N LEU A 383 -23.81 -8.56 0.53
CA LEU A 383 -23.33 -9.88 0.07
C LEU A 383 -24.44 -10.92 -0.14
N ASP A 384 -25.71 -10.52 -0.12
CA ASP A 384 -26.86 -11.43 -0.19
C ASP A 384 -26.92 -12.19 -1.51
N ARG A 385 -26.56 -11.52 -2.62
CA ARG A 385 -26.44 -12.17 -3.93
C ARG A 385 -25.34 -13.23 -3.98
N LEU A 386 -24.23 -12.96 -3.29
CA LEU A 386 -23.08 -13.85 -3.25
C LEU A 386 -23.35 -15.06 -2.34
N ARG A 387 -24.07 -14.83 -1.23
CA ARG A 387 -24.60 -15.91 -0.39
C ARG A 387 -25.60 -16.80 -1.13
N GLY A 388 -26.49 -16.21 -1.93
CA GLY A 388 -27.43 -16.96 -2.77
C GLY A 388 -26.70 -17.85 -3.77
N ALA A 389 -25.72 -17.31 -4.49
CA ALA A 389 -24.95 -18.07 -5.47
C ALA A 389 -24.15 -19.24 -4.84
N VAL A 390 -23.59 -19.06 -3.64
CA VAL A 390 -22.91 -20.14 -2.91
C VAL A 390 -23.89 -21.24 -2.49
N ALA A 391 -25.08 -20.87 -2.00
CA ALA A 391 -26.10 -21.85 -1.64
C ALA A 391 -26.62 -22.64 -2.86
N ASP A 392 -26.76 -21.98 -4.02
CA ASP A 392 -27.15 -22.64 -5.27
C ASP A 392 -26.07 -23.61 -5.75
N MET A 393 -24.79 -23.24 -5.62
CA MET A 393 -23.66 -24.12 -5.95
C MET A 393 -23.61 -25.35 -5.05
N ASP A 394 -23.81 -25.18 -3.74
CA ASP A 394 -23.85 -26.30 -2.79
C ASP A 394 -25.03 -27.24 -3.09
N GLY A 395 -26.19 -26.68 -3.48
CA GLY A 395 -27.36 -27.43 -3.91
C GLY A 395 -27.11 -28.25 -5.18
N LEU A 396 -26.46 -27.65 -6.19
CA LEU A 396 -26.10 -28.34 -7.42
C LEU A 396 -25.05 -29.44 -7.18
N ALA A 397 -24.06 -29.20 -6.32
CA ALA A 397 -23.06 -30.19 -5.94
C ALA A 397 -23.71 -31.41 -5.28
N ALA A 398 -24.62 -31.20 -4.32
CA ALA A 398 -25.35 -32.28 -3.67
C ALA A 398 -26.20 -33.10 -4.66
N LEU A 399 -26.84 -32.43 -5.63
CA LEU A 399 -27.66 -33.08 -6.65
C LEU A 399 -26.82 -33.93 -7.61
N LEU A 400 -25.61 -33.46 -7.93
CA LEU A 400 -24.64 -34.18 -8.76
C LEU A 400 -24.15 -35.45 -8.03
N THR A 401 -23.80 -35.34 -6.75
CA THR A 401 -23.42 -36.50 -5.93
C THR A 401 -24.55 -37.52 -5.82
N ALA A 402 -25.80 -37.08 -5.65
CA ALA A 402 -26.96 -37.98 -5.60
C ALA A 402 -27.14 -38.75 -6.93
N ARG A 403 -27.05 -38.06 -8.08
CA ARG A 403 -27.16 -38.70 -9.41
C ARG A 403 -26.00 -39.65 -9.70
N GLN A 404 -24.79 -39.33 -9.26
CA GLN A 404 -23.65 -40.25 -9.37
C GLN A 404 -23.89 -41.51 -8.53
N GLY A 405 -24.46 -41.38 -7.33
CA GLY A 405 -24.85 -42.52 -6.50
C GLY A 405 -25.88 -43.41 -7.19
N GLU A 406 -26.94 -42.83 -7.74
CA GLU A 406 -27.96 -43.58 -8.50
C GLU A 406 -27.36 -44.29 -9.72
N LEU A 407 -26.46 -43.64 -10.45
CA LEU A 407 -25.80 -44.23 -11.62
C LEU A 407 -24.92 -45.42 -11.21
N SER A 408 -24.15 -45.28 -10.11
CA SER A 408 -23.35 -46.40 -9.59
C SER A 408 -24.22 -47.58 -9.14
N GLY A 409 -25.40 -47.32 -8.54
CA GLY A 409 -26.35 -48.37 -8.19
C GLY A 409 -26.90 -49.10 -9.42
N LEU A 410 -27.27 -48.36 -10.47
CA LEU A 410 -27.73 -48.93 -11.74
C LEU A 410 -26.63 -49.75 -12.44
N GLU A 411 -25.37 -49.33 -12.35
CA GLU A 411 -24.23 -50.08 -12.88
C GLU A 411 -24.00 -51.40 -12.10
N GLU A 412 -24.15 -51.38 -10.77
CA GLU A 412 -24.08 -52.59 -9.95
C GLU A 412 -25.24 -53.55 -10.25
N ASP A 413 -26.47 -53.04 -10.38
CA ASP A 413 -27.64 -53.83 -10.76
C ASP A 413 -27.46 -54.45 -12.14
N LEU A 414 -26.96 -53.68 -13.13
CA LEU A 414 -26.69 -54.18 -14.47
C LEU A 414 -25.65 -55.30 -14.44
N ARG A 415 -24.56 -55.13 -13.68
CA ARG A 415 -23.54 -56.19 -13.51
C ARG A 415 -24.14 -57.43 -12.88
N SER A 416 -24.96 -57.30 -11.85
CA SER A 416 -25.64 -58.44 -11.21
C SER A 416 -26.55 -59.18 -12.19
N VAL A 417 -27.30 -58.47 -13.03
CA VAL A 417 -28.15 -59.07 -14.06
C VAL A 417 -27.30 -59.79 -15.11
N VAL A 418 -26.22 -59.19 -15.58
CA VAL A 418 -25.29 -59.81 -16.54
C VAL A 418 -24.67 -61.07 -15.96
N ASP A 419 -24.20 -61.05 -14.71
CA ASP A 419 -23.62 -62.21 -14.03
C ASP A 419 -24.64 -63.35 -13.85
N ALA A 420 -25.88 -63.02 -13.48
CA ALA A 420 -26.96 -64.01 -13.37
C ALA A 420 -27.34 -64.61 -14.73
N MET A 421 -27.30 -63.80 -15.80
CA MET A 421 -27.50 -64.28 -17.18
C MET A 421 -26.36 -65.20 -17.61
N ASP A 422 -25.11 -64.83 -17.32
CA ASP A 422 -23.90 -65.62 -17.54
C ASP A 422 -24.01 -67.00 -16.90
N GLU A 423 -24.39 -67.05 -15.63
CA GLU A 423 -24.57 -68.31 -14.90
C GLU A 423 -25.67 -69.17 -15.53
N ARG A 424 -26.79 -68.54 -15.92
CA ARG A 424 -27.91 -69.25 -16.54
C ARG A 424 -27.58 -69.79 -17.93
N ILE A 425 -26.84 -69.02 -18.73
CA ILE A 425 -26.41 -69.40 -20.07
C ILE A 425 -25.40 -70.56 -19.99
N ARG A 426 -24.44 -70.51 -19.06
CA ARG A 426 -23.52 -71.64 -18.81
C ARG A 426 -24.25 -72.91 -18.36
N ALA A 427 -25.31 -72.78 -17.56
CA ALA A 427 -26.13 -73.92 -17.14
C ALA A 427 -26.94 -74.54 -18.29
N LEU A 428 -27.34 -73.75 -19.30
CA LEU A 428 -28.00 -74.22 -20.50
C LEU A 428 -27.03 -74.87 -21.50
N GLY A 429 -25.77 -74.42 -21.52
CA GLY A 429 -24.66 -74.98 -22.29
C GLY A 429 -24.69 -74.62 -23.78
N CYS A 430 -25.81 -74.86 -24.46
CA CYS A 430 -26.03 -74.49 -25.86
C CYS A 430 -27.49 -74.07 -26.09
N CYS A 431 -27.75 -73.38 -27.20
CA CYS A 431 -29.10 -72.91 -27.49
C CYS A 431 -30.08 -74.09 -27.68
N PRO A 432 -31.18 -74.18 -26.91
CA PRO A 432 -32.12 -75.31 -27.00
C PRO A 432 -32.92 -75.33 -28.32
N LEU A 433 -32.86 -74.27 -29.12
CA LEU A 433 -33.59 -74.16 -30.39
C LEU A 433 -32.72 -74.52 -31.62
N CYS A 434 -31.43 -74.19 -31.61
CA CYS A 434 -30.54 -74.38 -32.76
C CYS A 434 -29.24 -75.13 -32.47
N GLY A 435 -28.91 -75.41 -31.20
CA GLY A 435 -27.71 -76.15 -30.80
C GLY A 435 -26.39 -75.38 -30.91
N GLY A 436 -26.42 -74.08 -31.26
CA GLY A 436 -25.22 -73.24 -31.33
C GLY A 436 -24.68 -72.86 -29.94
N ASP A 437 -23.37 -72.54 -29.89
CA ASP A 437 -22.72 -71.98 -28.70
C ASP A 437 -23.37 -70.64 -28.36
N LEU A 438 -23.76 -70.47 -27.08
CA LEU A 438 -24.48 -69.28 -26.62
C LEU A 438 -23.59 -68.56 -25.61
N THR A 439 -23.13 -67.36 -25.96
CA THR A 439 -22.42 -66.49 -25.01
C THR A 439 -23.30 -65.30 -24.62
N THR A 440 -23.10 -64.77 -23.41
CA THR A 440 -23.91 -63.68 -22.87
C THR A 440 -23.72 -62.38 -23.65
N ALA A 441 -22.53 -62.14 -24.18
CA ALA A 441 -22.26 -61.03 -25.08
C ALA A 441 -23.10 -61.14 -26.36
N GLU A 442 -23.17 -62.31 -26.99
CA GLU A 442 -23.98 -62.53 -28.20
C GLU A 442 -25.50 -62.46 -27.93
N PHE A 443 -25.93 -62.88 -26.74
CA PHE A 443 -27.34 -62.78 -26.33
C PHE A 443 -27.79 -61.33 -26.10
N LEU A 444 -26.93 -60.49 -25.50
CA LEU A 444 -27.23 -59.09 -25.21
C LEU A 444 -27.13 -58.18 -26.43
N ASP A 445 -26.19 -58.44 -27.35
CA ASP A 445 -25.98 -57.55 -28.50
C ASP A 445 -27.07 -57.72 -29.55
N HIS A 446 -27.39 -58.95 -29.99
CA HIS A 446 -28.43 -59.18 -31.03
C HIS A 446 -29.15 -60.54 -31.00
N GLY A 447 -28.90 -61.42 -30.02
CA GLY A 447 -29.35 -62.81 -30.08
C GLY A 447 -28.69 -63.58 -31.24
N CYS A 448 -28.59 -64.91 -31.14
CA CYS A 448 -27.96 -65.72 -32.19
C CYS A 448 -28.57 -65.40 -33.57
N ARG A 449 -27.79 -64.79 -34.48
CA ARG A 449 -28.21 -64.60 -35.87
C ARG A 449 -28.31 -65.97 -36.54
N HIS A 450 -29.52 -66.34 -36.94
CA HIS A 450 -29.73 -67.51 -37.78
C HIS A 450 -29.47 -67.11 -39.23
N ASP A 451 -28.34 -67.54 -39.79
CA ASP A 451 -28.17 -67.57 -41.25
C ASP A 451 -29.09 -68.67 -41.78
N ALA A 452 -30.17 -68.24 -42.45
CA ALA A 452 -31.09 -69.10 -43.20
C ALA A 452 -30.68 -69.17 -44.67
#